data_AF-A0A945FU55-F1
#
_entry.id   AF-A0A945FU55-F1
#
_cell.length_a   1.000
_cell.length_b   1.000
_cell.length_c   1.000
_cell.angle_alpha   90.00
_cell.angle_beta   90.00
_cell.angle_gamma   90.00
#
_symmetry.space_group_name_H-M   'P 1'
#
loop_
_entity.id
_entity.type
_entity.pdbx_description
1 polymer ?
#
loop_
_entity_poly.entity_id
_entity_poly.type
_entity_poly.pdbx_seq_one_letter_code
_entity_poly.pdbx_strand_id
1 'polypeptide(L)' 'MKNEGNTPIQPVSGKIVPRYAGPSNFARLPELRDVKKCDIAILG' A
#
# COMPACT_ATOMS: atom_id res chain seq x y z
N MET A 1 7.32 -21.23 -7.34
CA MET A 1 6.01 -20.85 -6.75
C MET A 1 6.20 -19.50 -6.08
N LYS A 2 5.42 -18.48 -6.46
CA LYS A 2 5.55 -17.12 -5.91
C LYS A 2 4.95 -17.14 -4.49
N ASN A 3 5.74 -16.89 -3.46
CA ASN A 3 5.23 -16.78 -2.10
C ASN A 3 4.43 -15.47 -1.96
N GLU A 4 3.13 -15.53 -2.23
CA GLU A 4 2.23 -14.38 -2.25
C GLU A 4 2.18 -13.63 -0.90
N GLY A 5 2.52 -14.30 0.20
CA GLY A 5 2.54 -13.71 1.54
C GLY A 5 3.81 -12.92 1.93
N ASN A 6 4.85 -12.88 1.09
CA ASN A 6 6.13 -12.24 1.44
C ASN A 6 6.61 -11.20 0.41
N THR A 7 5.73 -10.76 -0.49
CA THR A 7 6.07 -9.71 -1.45
C THR A 7 5.78 -8.34 -0.84
N PRO A 8 6.70 -7.36 -0.94
CA PRO A 8 6.46 -6.02 -0.42
C PRO A 8 5.21 -5.37 -1.03
N ILE A 9 4.43 -4.70 -0.18
CA ILE A 9 3.26 -3.95 -0.62
C ILE A 9 3.73 -2.73 -1.41
N GLN A 10 3.17 -2.55 -2.59
CA GLN A 10 3.50 -1.45 -3.51
C GLN A 10 2.36 -0.43 -3.57
N PRO A 11 2.65 0.84 -3.88
CA PRO A 11 1.62 1.84 -4.16
C PRO A 11 0.74 1.46 -5.35
N VAL A 12 -0.45 2.06 -5.40
CA VAL A 12 -1.34 1.94 -6.56
C VAL A 12 -0.66 2.51 -7.82
N SER A 13 -0.66 1.72 -8.90
CA SER A 13 -0.04 2.10 -10.18
C SER A 13 -0.69 3.36 -10.78
N GLY A 14 0.15 4.36 -11.07
CA GLY A 14 -0.26 5.60 -11.74
C GLY A 14 -0.73 5.43 -13.18
N LYS A 15 -0.46 4.28 -13.81
CA LYS A 15 -0.93 3.95 -15.17
C LYS A 15 -2.36 3.41 -15.17
N ILE A 16 -2.81 2.87 -14.03
CA ILE A 16 -4.15 2.31 -13.85
C ILE A 16 -5.05 3.37 -13.21
N VAL A 17 -4.55 4.07 -12.18
CA VAL A 17 -5.29 5.15 -11.51
C VAL A 17 -4.48 6.44 -11.58
N PRO A 18 -4.99 7.51 -12.23
CA PRO A 18 -4.34 8.80 -12.28
C PRO A 18 -3.92 9.30 -10.89
N ARG A 19 -2.80 10.04 -10.81
CA ARG A 19 -2.21 10.46 -9.53
C ARG A 19 -3.08 11.46 -8.76
N TYR A 20 -3.93 12.21 -9.46
CA TYR A 20 -4.85 13.17 -8.85
C TYR A 20 -6.15 12.54 -8.33
N ALA A 21 -6.36 11.23 -8.56
CA ALA A 21 -7.59 10.53 -8.20
C ALA A 21 -7.34 9.42 -7.17
N GLY A 22 -8.40 9.01 -6.48
CA GLY A 22 -8.37 7.91 -5.50
C GLY A 22 -7.98 8.34 -4.08
N PRO A 23 -7.72 7.36 -3.19
CA PRO A 23 -7.43 7.64 -1.78
C PRO A 23 -6.14 8.46 -1.61
N SER A 24 -6.18 9.44 -0.70
CA SER A 24 -5.04 10.30 -0.36
C SER A 24 -4.27 9.78 0.87
N ASN A 25 -4.01 8.47 0.90
CA ASN A 25 -3.16 7.86 1.91
C ASN A 25 -1.67 8.10 1.62
N PHE A 26 -0.82 7.88 2.63
CA PHE A 26 0.61 8.17 2.50
C PHE A 26 1.22 7.38 1.34
N ALA A 27 1.88 8.09 0.43
CA ALA A 27 2.52 7.54 -0.76
C ALA A 27 1.63 6.61 -1.62
N ARG A 28 0.30 6.72 -1.53
CA ARG A 28 -0.66 5.81 -2.21
C ARG A 28 -0.56 4.34 -1.77
N LEU A 29 -0.04 4.08 -0.57
CA LEU A 29 0.03 2.73 0.03
C LEU A 29 -1.32 2.36 0.66
N PRO A 30 -1.73 1.08 0.63
CA PRO A 30 -2.95 0.63 1.29
C PRO A 30 -3.02 1.03 2.78
N GLU A 31 -4.18 1.52 3.21
CA GLU A 31 -4.45 1.80 4.62
C GLU A 31 -4.74 0.49 5.36
N LEU A 32 -4.10 0.28 6.51
CA LEU A 32 -4.34 -0.86 7.39
C LEU A 32 -4.87 -0.36 8.72
N ARG A 33 -6.11 -0.74 9.05
CA ARG A 33 -6.74 -0.38 10.34
C ARG A 33 -6.19 -1.23 11.49
N ASP A 34 -6.15 -2.54 11.28
CA ASP A 34 -5.55 -3.49 12.22
C ASP A 34 -4.24 -4.02 11.65
N VAL A 35 -3.13 -3.66 12.27
CA VAL A 35 -1.80 -4.06 11.81
C VAL A 35 -1.40 -5.38 12.49
N LYS A 36 -1.66 -6.51 11.81
CA LYS A 36 -1.25 -7.84 12.34
C LYS A 36 0.27 -8.05 12.31
N LYS A 37 0.92 -7.70 11.20
CA LYS A 37 2.37 -7.78 11.00
C LYS A 37 2.78 -6.82 9.87
N CYS A 38 3.74 -5.96 10.11
CA CYS A 38 4.41 -5.14 9.11
C CYS A 38 5.85 -4.87 9.56
N ASP A 39 6.77 -4.71 8.61
CA ASP A 39 8.13 -4.30 8.93
C ASP A 39 8.20 -2.78 9.21
N ILE A 40 7.34 -2.00 8.54
CA ILE A 40 7.26 -0.54 8.66
C ILE A 40 5.79 -0.12 8.62
N ALA A 41 5.39 0.77 9.54
CA ALA A 41 4.09 1.43 9.56
C ALA A 41 4.27 2.95 9.53
N ILE A 42 3.32 3.65 8.90
CA ILE A 42 3.33 5.10 8.76
C ILE A 42 2.09 5.64 9.45
N LEU A 43 2.31 6.44 10.49
CA LEU A 43 1.27 7.08 11.27
C LEU A 43 1.38 8.60 11.10
N GLY A 44 0.25 9.28 11.01
CA GLY A 44 0.15 10.74 10.92
C GLY A 44 -0.48 11.32 12.18
#